data_AF-A0A7C5SL74-F1
#
_entry.id   AF-A0A7C5SL74-F1
#
_cell.length_a   1.000
_cell.length_b   1.000
_cell.length_c   1.000
_cell.angle_alpha   90.00
_cell.angle_beta   90.00
_cell.angle_gamma   90.00
#
_symmetry.space_group_name_H-M   'P 1'
#
loop_
_entity.id
_entity.type
_entity.pdbx_description
1 polymer ?
#
loop_
_entity_poly.entity_id
_entity_poly.type
_entity_poly.pdbx_seq_one_letter_code
_entity_poly.pdbx_strand_id
1 'polypeptide(L)'
;MNVSQFFGHWSIIENPFRGEEARHDDVLERLNHGVTRPGSMHSDFEKILGELSRPSTSIVFGEKGSGKTAIRLQIADRLAAYNREHPDSKIFVIDYDDLNQPVAELNERFGGGKDELTPFKKFRLVDHMDAMLAIATDRVVAALFGESPDRPAADLDGEPVKVARRMAAPLRHDLLLLQAVYAPADTDGSRTSKMRRLLRIAPARSEVLWRLAVGGGWLPAAAMLFVWLFPGQTAGGFMRDVFGVL
;
A
#
# COMPACT_ATOMS: atom_id res chain seq x y z
N MET A 1 -0.50 32.14 36.87
CA MET A 1 -1.82 32.49 36.32
C MET A 1 -2.70 31.25 36.41
N ASN A 2 -3.85 31.29 37.08
CA ASN A 2 -4.76 30.14 37.15
C ASN A 2 -5.42 29.96 35.76
N VAL A 3 -5.64 28.71 35.34
CA VAL A 3 -6.29 28.35 34.06
C VAL A 3 -7.60 29.12 33.85
N SER A 4 -8.37 29.33 34.91
CA SER A 4 -9.62 30.11 34.91
C SER A 4 -9.42 31.59 34.54
N GLN A 5 -8.34 32.20 35.01
CA GLN A 5 -7.98 33.59 34.69
C GLN A 5 -7.42 33.71 33.27
N PHE A 6 -6.73 32.67 32.78
CA PHE A 6 -6.25 32.60 31.41
C PHE A 6 -7.42 32.50 30.43
N PHE A 7 -8.39 31.63 30.68
CA PHE A 7 -9.59 31.53 29.85
C PHE A 7 -10.44 32.81 29.88
N GLY A 8 -10.61 33.42 31.05
CA GLY A 8 -11.31 34.70 31.17
C GLY A 8 -10.61 35.85 30.43
N HIS A 9 -9.28 35.92 30.47
CA HIS A 9 -8.51 36.96 29.78
C HIS A 9 -8.58 36.82 28.26
N TRP A 10 -8.49 35.59 27.74
CA TRP A 10 -8.48 35.31 26.31
C TRP A 10 -9.87 35.00 25.72
N SER A 11 -10.94 35.18 26.51
CA SER A 11 -12.32 34.83 26.12
C SER A 11 -12.45 33.41 25.56
N ILE A 12 -11.69 32.46 26.14
CA ILE A 12 -11.71 31.06 25.75
C ILE A 12 -12.94 30.41 26.41
N ILE A 13 -13.91 30.03 25.58
CA ILE A 13 -15.22 29.52 26.01
C ILE A 13 -15.11 28.05 26.44
N GLU A 14 -14.16 27.31 25.88
CA GLU A 14 -13.98 25.88 26.13
C GLU A 14 -12.48 25.51 26.07
N ASN A 15 -12.05 24.55 26.89
CA ASN A 15 -10.68 24.06 26.88
C ASN A 15 -10.43 23.22 25.61
N PRO A 16 -9.49 23.61 24.73
CA PRO A 16 -9.20 22.92 23.47
C PRO A 16 -8.28 21.69 23.60
N PHE A 17 -7.98 21.27 24.83
CA PHE A 17 -7.15 20.10 25.14
C PHE A 17 -7.84 19.22 26.20
N ARG A 18 -9.14 18.95 26.02
CA ARG A 18 -9.89 18.06 26.93
C ARG A 18 -9.65 16.59 26.60
N GLY A 19 -9.37 16.26 25.34
CA GLY A 19 -8.99 14.91 24.95
C GLY A 19 -7.59 14.56 25.42
N GLU A 20 -7.37 13.33 25.88
CA GLU A 20 -6.01 12.83 26.17
C GLU A 20 -5.13 12.83 24.91
N GLU A 21 -5.74 12.64 23.75
CA GLU A 21 -5.09 12.69 22.45
C GLU A 21 -5.80 13.68 21.52
N ALA A 22 -5.02 14.37 20.68
CA ALA A 22 -5.55 15.31 19.69
C ALA A 22 -6.53 14.64 18.69
N ARG A 23 -6.46 13.33 18.48
CA ARG A 23 -7.40 12.58 17.61
C ARG A 23 -8.82 12.47 18.20
N HIS A 24 -8.96 12.69 19.50
CA HIS A 24 -10.20 12.53 20.26
C HIS A 24 -10.65 13.86 20.88
N ASP A 25 -10.12 14.99 20.40
CA ASP A 25 -10.48 16.30 20.91
C ASP A 25 -11.55 16.96 20.02
N ASP A 26 -12.79 16.98 20.52
CA ASP A 26 -13.95 17.56 19.84
C ASP A 26 -13.77 19.05 19.50
N VAL A 27 -12.97 19.79 20.30
CA VAL A 27 -12.73 21.21 20.04
C VAL A 27 -11.79 21.36 18.86
N LEU A 28 -10.73 20.54 18.81
CA LEU A 28 -9.79 20.53 17.69
C LEU A 28 -10.49 20.11 16.38
N GLU A 29 -11.33 19.08 16.43
CA GLU A 29 -12.12 18.63 15.28
C GLU A 29 -13.00 19.76 14.71
N ARG A 30 -13.72 20.48 15.58
CA ARG A 30 -14.54 21.63 15.16
C ARG A 30 -13.71 22.80 14.63
N LEU A 31 -12.54 23.04 15.19
CA LEU A 31 -11.64 24.10 14.74
C LEU A 31 -11.01 23.78 13.37
N ASN A 32 -10.73 22.51 13.09
CA ASN A 32 -10.21 22.05 11.81
C ASN A 32 -11.29 22.00 10.71
N HIS A 33 -12.54 21.64 11.05
CA HIS A 33 -13.65 21.55 10.09
C HIS A 33 -14.49 22.83 9.96
N GLY A 34 -14.14 23.91 10.67
CA GLY A 34 -14.89 25.16 10.68
C GLY A 34 -14.89 25.90 9.34
N VAL A 35 -16.03 25.89 8.64
CA VAL A 35 -16.28 26.52 7.32
C VAL A 35 -16.17 28.06 7.32
N THR A 36 -16.09 28.72 8.49
CA THR A 36 -16.36 30.17 8.60
C THR A 36 -15.23 31.05 9.15
N ARG A 37 -14.07 30.51 9.52
CA ARG A 37 -12.91 31.31 9.94
C ARG A 37 -11.61 30.63 9.50
N PRO A 38 -10.52 31.36 9.19
CA PRO A 38 -9.23 30.73 9.06
C PRO A 38 -8.98 29.93 10.33
N GLY A 39 -8.86 28.60 10.19
CA GLY A 39 -8.71 27.69 11.31
C GLY A 39 -7.61 28.19 12.24
N SER A 40 -7.77 28.00 13.55
CA SER A 40 -6.71 28.31 14.51
C SER A 40 -5.55 27.35 14.27
N MET A 41 -4.62 27.76 13.43
CA MET A 41 -3.43 27.00 13.05
C MET A 41 -2.24 27.44 13.91
N HIS A 42 -1.24 26.56 13.97
CA HIS A 42 0.06 26.94 14.51
C HIS A 42 0.61 28.16 13.73
N SER A 43 1.25 29.12 14.40
CA SER A 43 1.76 30.33 13.75
C SER A 43 2.75 30.05 12.63
N ASP A 44 3.51 28.96 12.76
CA ASP A 44 4.44 28.46 11.76
C ASP A 44 3.85 27.38 10.84
N PHE A 45 2.54 27.16 10.83
CA PHE A 45 1.90 26.08 10.06
C PHE A 45 2.26 26.14 8.58
N GLU A 46 2.19 27.33 7.96
CA GLU A 46 2.57 27.52 6.55
C GLU A 46 4.05 27.19 6.29
N LYS A 47 4.94 27.45 7.25
CA LYS A 47 6.36 27.08 7.15
C LYS A 47 6.56 25.57 7.27
N ILE A 48 5.74 24.92 8.10
CA ILE A 48 5.80 23.47 8.32
C ILE A 48 5.23 22.73 7.10
N LEU A 49 4.10 23.18 6.58
CA LEU A 49 3.43 22.60 5.41
C LEU A 49 4.26 22.81 4.14
N GLY A 50 4.83 24.00 3.98
CA GLY A 50 5.55 24.38 2.77
C GLY A 50 4.64 24.52 1.56
N GLU A 51 5.24 24.47 0.36
CA GLU A 51 4.52 24.59 -0.90
C GLU A 51 4.15 23.20 -1.43
N LEU A 52 2.86 22.87 -1.44
CA LEU A 52 2.36 21.53 -1.82
C LEU A 52 2.70 21.09 -3.25
N SER A 53 2.93 22.03 -4.15
CA SER A 53 3.31 21.75 -5.55
C SER A 53 4.79 21.42 -5.72
N ARG A 54 5.61 21.58 -4.66
CA ARG A 54 7.06 21.40 -4.71
C ARG A 54 7.57 20.57 -3.54
N PRO A 55 8.59 19.71 -3.75
CA PRO A 55 9.19 18.97 -2.64
C PRO A 55 9.80 19.92 -1.61
N SER A 56 9.42 19.76 -0.34
CA SER A 56 10.02 20.46 0.80
C SER A 56 10.13 19.53 2.00
N THR A 57 11.13 19.77 2.83
CA THR A 57 11.36 19.01 4.07
C THR A 57 11.17 19.92 5.27
N SER A 58 10.42 19.44 6.27
CA SER A 58 10.23 20.11 7.55
C SER A 58 10.45 19.14 8.70
N ILE A 59 11.11 19.62 9.76
CA ILE A 59 11.34 18.86 10.99
C ILE A 59 10.75 19.68 12.13
N VAL A 60 9.78 19.11 12.85
CA VAL A 60 9.05 19.80 13.92
C VAL A 60 9.44 19.19 15.27
N PHE A 61 10.14 19.97 16.09
CA PHE A 61 10.43 19.63 17.48
C PHE A 61 9.40 20.28 18.42
N GLY A 62 9.16 19.65 19.57
CA GLY A 62 8.36 20.26 20.62
C GLY A 62 8.19 19.34 21.82
N GLU A 63 7.79 19.90 22.95
CA GLU A 63 7.56 19.16 24.19
C GLU A 63 6.29 18.28 24.10
N LYS A 64 6.08 17.40 25.10
CA LYS A 64 4.82 16.64 25.19
C LYS A 64 3.66 17.63 25.32
N GLY A 65 2.63 17.46 24.49
CA GLY A 65 1.49 18.37 24.47
C GLY A 65 1.66 19.63 23.60
N SER A 66 2.79 19.81 22.90
CA SER A 66 3.02 20.97 22.02
C SER A 66 2.17 21.02 20.75
N GLY A 67 1.19 20.12 20.58
CA GLY A 67 0.31 20.10 19.41
C GLY A 67 0.89 19.45 18.14
N LYS A 68 2.00 18.69 18.20
CA LYS A 68 2.56 17.98 17.02
C LYS A 68 1.53 17.10 16.32
N THR A 69 0.75 16.35 17.10
CA THR A 69 -0.32 15.50 16.56
C THR A 69 -1.42 16.34 15.90
N ALA A 70 -1.77 17.49 16.48
CA ALA A 70 -2.75 18.40 15.91
C ALA A 70 -2.27 19.01 14.58
N ILE A 71 -1.00 19.45 14.51
CA ILE A 71 -0.37 19.93 13.28
C ILE A 71 -0.44 18.86 12.19
N ARG A 72 -0.15 17.59 12.51
CA ARG A 72 -0.24 16.49 11.54
C ARG A 72 -1.66 16.30 10.99
N LEU A 73 -2.67 16.35 11.85
CA LEU A 73 -4.07 16.26 11.43
C LEU A 73 -4.44 17.43 10.50
N GLN A 74 -4.02 18.65 10.84
CA GLN A 74 -4.22 19.84 10.00
C GLN A 74 -3.52 19.72 8.63
N ILE A 75 -2.32 19.13 8.58
CA ILE A 75 -1.62 18.84 7.32
C ILE A 75 -2.44 17.86 6.47
N ALA A 76 -2.91 16.76 7.07
CA ALA A 76 -3.73 15.76 6.36
C ALA A 76 -5.02 16.38 5.78
N ASP A 77 -5.72 17.21 6.55
CA ASP A 77 -6.93 17.92 6.11
C ASP A 77 -6.63 18.88 4.93
N ARG A 78 -5.53 19.62 5.02
CA ARG A 78 -5.12 20.56 3.96
C ARG A 78 -4.71 19.83 2.68
N LEU A 79 -4.04 18.69 2.80
CA LEU A 79 -3.69 17.82 1.68
C LEU A 79 -4.93 17.20 1.03
N ALA A 80 -5.91 16.77 1.84
CA ALA A 80 -7.18 16.29 1.31
C ALA A 80 -7.94 17.39 0.55
N ALA A 81 -7.96 18.62 1.06
CA ALA A 81 -8.52 19.77 0.36
C ALA A 81 -7.79 20.07 -0.95
N TYR A 82 -6.46 20.09 -0.92
CA TYR A 82 -5.63 20.28 -2.11
C TYR A 82 -5.91 19.21 -3.18
N ASN A 83 -5.99 17.93 -2.78
CA ASN A 83 -6.26 16.81 -3.69
C ASN A 83 -7.65 16.89 -4.34
N ARG A 84 -8.66 17.43 -3.64
CA ARG A 84 -10.00 17.68 -4.23
C ARG A 84 -9.97 18.78 -5.28
N GLU A 85 -9.14 19.80 -5.07
CA GLU A 85 -8.98 20.93 -5.99
C GLU A 85 -8.04 20.59 -7.18
N HIS A 86 -7.15 19.61 -7.01
CA HIS A 86 -6.11 19.22 -7.98
C HIS A 86 -6.18 17.72 -8.33
N PRO A 87 -7.22 17.26 -9.03
CA PRO A 87 -7.42 15.84 -9.33
C PRO A 87 -6.30 15.23 -10.20
N ASP A 88 -5.65 16.04 -11.04
CA ASP A 88 -4.58 15.58 -11.93
C ASP A 88 -3.18 15.58 -11.28
N SER A 89 -3.03 16.16 -10.08
CA SER A 89 -1.74 16.30 -9.39
C SER A 89 -1.86 16.10 -7.87
N LYS A 90 -2.59 15.06 -7.50
CA LYS A 90 -2.79 14.67 -6.10
C LYS A 90 -1.48 14.31 -5.39
N ILE A 91 -1.46 14.59 -4.10
CA ILE A 91 -0.41 14.22 -3.17
C ILE A 91 -0.80 12.91 -2.48
N PHE A 92 0.04 11.90 -2.64
CA PHE A 92 -0.11 10.62 -1.96
C PHE A 92 0.57 10.68 -0.59
N VAL A 93 -0.25 10.76 0.46
CA VAL A 93 0.22 10.84 1.85
C VAL A 93 0.53 9.44 2.37
N ILE A 94 1.73 9.25 2.92
CA ILE A 94 2.13 8.00 3.58
C ILE A 94 2.27 8.29 5.08
N ASP A 95 1.31 7.81 5.86
CA ASP A 95 1.37 7.92 7.32
C ASP A 95 2.31 6.85 7.88
N TYR A 96 3.45 7.32 8.40
CA TYR A 96 4.44 6.50 9.09
C TYR A 96 4.56 6.97 10.54
N ASP A 97 3.52 6.72 11.32
CA ASP A 97 3.37 7.15 12.71
C ASP A 97 3.48 5.99 13.72
N ASP A 98 3.13 4.77 13.32
CA ASP A 98 3.25 3.57 14.13
C ASP A 98 4.53 2.78 13.80
N LEU A 99 5.55 2.96 14.64
CA LEU A 99 6.81 2.22 14.54
C LEU A 99 6.74 0.84 15.18
N ASN A 100 5.68 0.52 15.94
CA ASN A 100 5.63 -0.73 16.70
C ASN A 100 5.56 -1.93 15.78
N GLN A 101 4.74 -1.86 14.72
CA GLN A 101 4.60 -2.97 13.78
C GLN A 101 5.92 -3.31 13.06
N PRO A 102 6.61 -2.36 12.38
CA PRO A 102 7.89 -2.67 11.73
C PRO A 102 8.95 -3.20 12.72
N VAL A 103 9.02 -2.62 13.92
CA VAL A 103 9.99 -3.05 14.94
C VAL A 103 9.65 -4.45 15.47
N ALA A 104 8.38 -4.77 15.68
CA ALA A 104 7.93 -6.10 16.10
C ALA A 104 8.30 -7.16 15.06
N GLU A 105 8.00 -6.91 13.78
CA GLU A 105 8.35 -7.81 12.67
C GLU A 105 9.87 -8.03 12.57
N LEU A 106 10.67 -6.98 12.82
CA LEU A 106 12.13 -7.10 12.88
C LEU A 106 12.61 -7.86 14.11
N ASN A 107 11.94 -7.69 15.24
CA ASN A 107 12.26 -8.44 16.46
C ASN A 107 12.00 -9.94 16.29
N GLU A 108 10.91 -10.30 15.64
CA GLU A 108 10.63 -11.70 15.29
C GLU A 108 11.72 -12.29 14.37
N ARG A 109 12.21 -11.51 13.41
CA ARG A 109 13.24 -11.96 12.45
C ARG A 109 14.65 -12.02 13.03
N PHE A 110 15.02 -11.09 13.91
CA PHE A 110 16.41 -10.91 14.38
C PHE A 110 16.63 -11.20 15.87
N GLY A 111 15.62 -11.06 16.71
CA GLY A 111 15.75 -11.01 18.17
C GLY A 111 15.51 -12.34 18.89
N GLY A 112 14.96 -13.35 18.21
CA GLY A 112 14.60 -14.64 18.83
C GLY A 112 13.76 -14.48 20.11
N GLY A 113 13.03 -13.36 20.24
CA GLY A 113 12.19 -13.01 21.38
C GLY A 113 12.89 -12.69 22.71
N LYS A 114 14.24 -12.62 22.78
CA LYS A 114 14.95 -12.50 24.08
C LYS A 114 15.44 -11.10 24.44
N ASP A 115 15.66 -10.21 23.47
CA ASP A 115 16.15 -8.85 23.74
C ASP A 115 15.39 -7.82 22.89
N GLU A 116 14.46 -7.12 23.51
CA GLU A 116 13.60 -6.09 22.91
C GLU A 116 14.39 -4.87 22.41
N LEU A 117 15.62 -4.66 22.89
CA LEU A 117 16.44 -3.49 22.51
C LEU A 117 17.35 -3.77 21.30
N THR A 118 17.60 -5.03 20.98
CA THR A 118 18.44 -5.41 19.82
C THR A 118 17.89 -4.89 18.48
N PRO A 119 16.57 -4.95 18.19
CA PRO A 119 15.99 -4.42 16.95
C PRO A 119 16.25 -2.93 16.79
N PHE A 120 16.04 -2.12 17.85
CA PHE A 120 16.27 -0.67 17.80
C PHE A 120 17.72 -0.29 17.49
N LYS A 121 18.69 -1.08 17.94
CA LYS A 121 20.11 -0.86 17.63
C LYS A 121 20.47 -1.19 16.19
N LYS A 122 19.70 -2.10 15.56
CA LYS A 122 19.94 -2.59 14.20
C LYS A 122 19.05 -1.93 13.16
N PHE A 123 18.03 -1.18 13.58
CA PHE A 123 17.11 -0.49 12.70
C PHE A 123 17.83 0.67 12.01
N ARG A 124 17.87 0.64 10.68
CA ARG A 124 18.56 1.60 9.83
C ARG A 124 17.55 2.42 9.03
N LEU A 125 18.04 3.49 8.42
CA LEU A 125 17.26 4.32 7.51
C LEU A 125 16.61 3.51 6.37
N VAL A 126 17.32 2.52 5.83
CA VAL A 126 16.77 1.65 4.77
C VAL A 126 15.55 0.87 5.25
N ASP A 127 15.53 0.43 6.51
CA ASP A 127 14.41 -0.32 7.06
C ASP A 127 13.17 0.58 7.27
N HIS A 128 13.37 1.87 7.57
CA HIS A 128 12.30 2.88 7.56
C HIS A 128 11.75 3.13 6.14
N MET A 129 12.63 3.21 5.14
CA MET A 129 12.22 3.37 3.74
C MET A 129 11.41 2.16 3.26
N ASP A 130 11.86 0.95 3.61
CA ASP A 130 11.17 -0.29 3.28
C ASP A 130 9.77 -0.35 3.92
N ALA A 131 9.66 0.08 5.19
CA ALA A 131 8.37 0.18 5.87
C ALA A 131 7.42 1.19 5.17
N MET A 132 7.93 2.37 4.79
CA MET A 132 7.14 3.36 4.04
C MET A 132 6.71 2.82 2.67
N LEU A 133 7.59 2.10 1.96
CA LEU A 133 7.27 1.47 0.68
C LEU A 133 6.26 0.33 0.81
N ALA A 134 6.31 -0.45 1.89
CA ALA A 134 5.31 -1.45 2.22
C ALA A 134 3.93 -0.83 2.42
N ILE A 135 3.85 0.23 3.24
CA ILE A 135 2.59 0.97 3.48
C ILE A 135 2.06 1.56 2.16
N ALA A 136 2.92 2.22 1.40
CA ALA A 136 2.57 2.85 0.13
C ALA A 136 2.03 1.82 -0.87
N THR A 137 2.76 0.74 -1.05
CA THR A 137 2.44 -0.31 -2.02
C THR A 137 1.14 -1.01 -1.64
N ASP A 138 0.97 -1.39 -0.37
CA ASP A 138 -0.25 -2.05 0.11
C ASP A 138 -1.50 -1.20 -0.16
N ARG A 139 -1.45 0.10 0.14
CA ARG A 139 -2.59 1.02 -0.10
C ARG A 139 -2.94 1.18 -1.58
N VAL A 140 -1.93 1.24 -2.46
CA VAL A 140 -2.14 1.30 -3.92
C VAL A 140 -2.72 -0.02 -4.45
N VAL A 141 -2.18 -1.16 -4.00
CA VAL A 141 -2.64 -2.49 -4.40
C VAL A 141 -4.07 -2.73 -3.92
N ALA A 142 -4.39 -2.36 -2.69
CA ALA A 142 -5.73 -2.45 -2.13
C ALA A 142 -6.74 -1.64 -2.93
N ALA A 143 -6.40 -0.39 -3.29
CA ALA A 143 -7.23 0.44 -4.15
C ALA A 143 -7.46 -0.19 -5.55
N LEU A 144 -6.44 -0.83 -6.12
CA LEU A 144 -6.56 -1.54 -7.41
C LEU A 144 -7.43 -2.80 -7.32
N PHE A 145 -7.44 -3.48 -6.18
CA PHE A 145 -8.25 -4.67 -5.96
C PHE A 145 -9.65 -4.37 -5.39
N GLY A 146 -9.93 -3.12 -5.00
CA GLY A 146 -11.15 -2.75 -4.30
C GLY A 146 -11.25 -3.39 -2.92
N GLU A 147 -10.10 -3.65 -2.29
CA GLU A 147 -10.02 -4.22 -0.94
C GLU A 147 -10.06 -3.09 0.08
N SER A 148 -10.64 -3.34 1.27
CA SER A 148 -10.59 -2.44 2.42
C SER A 148 -9.68 -3.07 3.48
N PRO A 149 -8.36 -2.79 3.47
CA PRO A 149 -7.46 -3.28 4.51
C PRO A 149 -7.62 -2.47 5.80
N ASP A 150 -6.87 -2.82 6.84
CA ASP A 150 -6.83 -2.08 8.11
C ASP A 150 -6.43 -0.60 7.93
N ARG A 151 -5.70 -0.29 6.85
CA ARG A 151 -5.35 1.09 6.45
C ARG A 151 -6.26 1.56 5.31
N PRO A 152 -6.64 2.85 5.27
CA PRO A 152 -7.43 3.37 4.16
C PRO A 152 -6.68 3.20 2.84
N ALA A 153 -7.36 2.67 1.82
CA ALA A 153 -6.81 2.51 0.48
C ALA A 153 -6.32 3.85 -0.08
N ALA A 154 -5.42 3.81 -1.07
CA ALA A 154 -4.99 5.02 -1.76
C ALA A 154 -6.17 5.70 -2.47
N ASP A 155 -6.25 7.03 -2.37
CA ASP A 155 -7.24 7.85 -3.07
C ASP A 155 -6.90 7.94 -4.57
N LEU A 156 -7.28 6.91 -5.31
CA LEU A 156 -7.13 6.82 -6.75
C LEU A 156 -8.47 7.17 -7.41
N ASP A 157 -8.56 8.35 -8.03
CA ASP A 157 -9.80 8.79 -8.67
C ASP A 157 -10.21 7.92 -9.87
N GLY A 158 -11.52 7.90 -10.14
CA GLY A 158 -12.10 7.33 -11.34
C GLY A 158 -11.99 5.81 -11.39
N GLU A 159 -11.35 5.29 -12.45
CA GLU A 159 -11.21 3.85 -12.67
C GLU A 159 -9.73 3.43 -12.58
N PRO A 160 -9.21 3.15 -11.38
CA PRO A 160 -7.77 2.92 -11.13
C PRO A 160 -7.23 1.75 -11.95
N VAL A 161 -8.04 0.70 -12.14
CA VAL A 161 -7.69 -0.46 -12.97
C VAL A 161 -7.51 -0.08 -14.44
N LYS A 162 -8.35 0.83 -14.98
CA LYS A 162 -8.20 1.29 -16.38
C LYS A 162 -6.92 2.10 -16.54
N VAL A 163 -6.61 2.97 -15.59
CA VAL A 163 -5.38 3.77 -15.58
C VAL A 163 -4.16 2.85 -15.52
N ALA A 164 -4.12 1.93 -14.57
CA ALA A 164 -3.03 0.97 -14.40
C ALA A 164 -2.77 0.13 -15.67
N ARG A 165 -3.82 -0.27 -16.38
CA ARG A 165 -3.71 -1.00 -17.66
C ARG A 165 -3.16 -0.15 -18.80
N ARG A 166 -3.39 1.17 -18.79
CA ARG A 166 -2.92 2.13 -19.80
C ARG A 166 -1.50 2.62 -19.55
N MET A 167 -0.93 2.37 -18.36
CA MET A 167 0.46 2.68 -18.06
C MET A 167 1.42 2.03 -19.07
N ALA A 168 2.56 2.68 -19.30
CA ALA A 168 3.65 2.14 -20.10
C ALA A 168 4.06 0.76 -19.57
N ALA A 169 4.52 -0.12 -20.47
CA ALA A 169 4.89 -1.48 -20.09
C ALA A 169 5.91 -1.55 -18.94
N PRO A 170 6.98 -0.72 -18.89
CA PRO A 170 7.92 -0.71 -17.77
C PRO A 170 7.24 -0.44 -16.42
N LEU A 171 6.41 0.60 -16.34
CA LEU A 171 5.72 0.98 -15.11
C LEU A 171 4.78 -0.11 -14.58
N ARG A 172 4.16 -0.89 -15.48
CA ARG A 172 3.35 -2.04 -15.06
C ARG A 172 4.21 -3.14 -14.42
N HIS A 173 5.42 -3.38 -14.95
CA HIS A 173 6.35 -4.34 -14.36
C HIS A 173 6.91 -3.83 -13.03
N ASP A 174 7.22 -2.53 -12.93
CA ASP A 174 7.70 -1.92 -11.69
C ASP A 174 6.64 -2.00 -10.59
N LEU A 175 5.36 -1.75 -10.92
CA LEU A 175 4.25 -1.92 -9.99
C LEU A 175 4.06 -3.37 -9.55
N LEU A 176 4.19 -4.33 -10.49
CA LEU A 176 4.14 -5.76 -10.16
C LEU A 176 5.31 -6.15 -9.24
N LEU A 177 6.50 -5.63 -9.50
CA LEU A 177 7.70 -5.87 -8.68
C LEU A 177 7.53 -5.28 -7.28
N LEU A 178 7.08 -4.03 -7.18
CA LEU A 178 6.76 -3.40 -5.90
C LEU A 178 5.78 -4.24 -5.10
N GLN A 179 4.69 -4.67 -5.72
CA GLN A 179 3.72 -5.54 -5.05
C GLN A 179 4.33 -6.88 -4.62
N ALA A 180 5.17 -7.51 -5.43
CA ALA A 180 5.80 -8.78 -5.08
C ALA A 180 6.81 -8.67 -3.93
N VAL A 181 7.50 -7.52 -3.81
CA VAL A 181 8.54 -7.30 -2.79
C VAL A 181 7.95 -6.76 -1.48
N TYR A 182 6.99 -5.84 -1.57
CA TYR A 182 6.55 -5.01 -0.44
C TYR A 182 5.11 -5.25 0.02
N ALA A 183 4.25 -5.89 -0.78
CA ALA A 183 2.90 -6.19 -0.29
C ALA A 183 2.96 -7.31 0.77
N PRO A 184 2.12 -7.25 1.82
CA PRO A 184 2.08 -8.26 2.88
C PRO A 184 1.99 -9.67 2.32
N ALA A 185 2.74 -10.60 2.93
CA ALA A 185 3.16 -11.89 2.39
C ALA A 185 2.08 -12.65 1.62
N ASP A 186 2.11 -12.51 0.30
CA ASP A 186 1.40 -13.34 -0.68
C ASP A 186 2.06 -14.73 -0.77
N THR A 187 1.94 -15.52 0.30
CA THR A 187 2.66 -16.80 0.46
C THR A 187 2.28 -17.85 -0.58
N ASP A 188 1.09 -17.74 -1.18
CA ASP A 188 0.60 -18.63 -2.24
C ASP A 188 0.79 -18.05 -3.66
N GLY A 189 1.30 -16.82 -3.78
CA GLY A 189 1.47 -16.11 -5.06
C GLY A 189 0.16 -15.71 -5.74
N SER A 190 -0.98 -15.84 -5.04
CA SER A 190 -2.31 -15.60 -5.62
C SER A 190 -2.51 -14.12 -5.92
N ARG A 191 -2.11 -13.20 -5.03
CA ARG A 191 -2.21 -11.75 -5.24
C ARG A 191 -1.33 -11.30 -6.40
N THR A 192 -0.13 -11.86 -6.51
CA THR A 192 0.81 -11.58 -7.60
C THR A 192 0.26 -12.06 -8.93
N SER A 193 -0.36 -13.25 -8.95
CA SER A 193 -1.02 -13.76 -10.15
C SER A 193 -2.24 -12.90 -10.56
N LYS A 194 -3.02 -12.44 -9.58
CA LYS A 194 -4.16 -11.52 -9.74
C LYS A 194 -3.69 -10.17 -10.28
N MET A 195 -2.63 -9.60 -9.70
CA MET A 195 -2.04 -8.33 -10.15
C MET A 195 -1.52 -8.43 -11.58
N ARG A 196 -0.76 -9.49 -11.90
CA ARG A 196 -0.26 -9.74 -13.26
C ARG A 196 -1.39 -9.80 -14.28
N ARG A 197 -2.49 -10.50 -13.96
CA ARG A 197 -3.70 -10.57 -14.82
C ARG A 197 -4.38 -9.20 -14.95
N LEU A 198 -4.49 -8.46 -13.85
CA LEU A 198 -5.08 -7.12 -13.83
C LEU A 198 -4.31 -6.17 -14.74
N LEU A 199 -2.98 -6.18 -14.66
CA LEU A 199 -2.05 -5.35 -15.44
C LEU A 199 -1.84 -5.84 -16.88
N ARG A 200 -2.41 -7.00 -17.26
CA ARG A 200 -2.26 -7.61 -18.59
C ARG A 200 -0.79 -7.85 -18.98
N ILE A 201 0.03 -8.21 -18.00
CA ILE A 201 1.42 -8.56 -18.24
C ILE A 201 1.44 -10.02 -18.73
N ALA A 202 1.92 -10.20 -19.96
CA ALA A 202 2.04 -11.51 -20.55
C ALA A 202 3.13 -12.34 -19.83
N PRO A 203 2.95 -13.66 -19.69
CA PRO A 203 4.02 -14.52 -19.18
C PRO A 203 5.24 -14.45 -20.11
N ALA A 204 6.43 -14.66 -19.54
CA ALA A 204 7.65 -14.68 -20.33
C ALA A 204 7.57 -15.79 -21.40
N ARG A 205 8.06 -15.53 -22.61
CA ARG A 205 8.05 -16.52 -23.70
C ARG A 205 8.74 -17.82 -23.29
N SER A 206 9.81 -17.71 -22.50
CA SER A 206 10.52 -18.85 -21.90
C SER A 206 9.63 -19.66 -20.98
N GLU A 207 8.81 -19.02 -20.13
CA GLU A 207 7.89 -19.71 -19.22
C GLU A 207 6.79 -20.44 -20.00
N VAL A 208 6.27 -19.82 -21.07
CA VAL A 208 5.30 -20.47 -21.97
C VAL A 208 5.93 -21.68 -22.67
N LEU A 209 7.12 -21.51 -23.23
CA LEU A 209 7.88 -22.60 -23.85
C LEU A 209 8.17 -23.72 -22.86
N TRP A 210 8.50 -23.38 -21.61
CA TRP A 210 8.81 -24.37 -20.58
C TRP A 210 7.56 -25.13 -20.11
N ARG A 211 6.42 -24.45 -19.98
CA ARG A 211 5.14 -25.12 -19.71
C ARG A 211 4.71 -26.03 -20.86
N LEU A 212 4.94 -25.61 -22.11
CA LEU A 212 4.70 -26.44 -23.29
C LEU A 212 5.68 -27.62 -23.37
N ALA A 213 6.95 -27.42 -23.00
CA ALA A 213 7.95 -28.48 -22.97
C ALA A 213 7.65 -29.51 -21.86
N VAL A 214 7.24 -29.06 -20.67
CA VAL A 214 6.83 -29.95 -19.58
C VAL A 214 5.54 -30.68 -19.93
N GLY A 215 4.54 -29.99 -20.49
CA GLY A 215 3.29 -30.63 -20.91
C GLY A 215 3.46 -31.59 -22.09
N GLY A 216 4.30 -31.21 -23.06
CA GLY A 216 4.62 -32.01 -24.24
C GLY A 216 5.64 -33.12 -23.96
N GLY A 217 6.45 -32.99 -22.90
CA GLY A 217 7.46 -33.97 -22.51
C GLY A 217 6.89 -35.31 -22.06
N TRP A 218 5.59 -35.36 -21.73
CA TRP A 218 4.87 -36.61 -21.45
C TRP A 218 4.37 -37.31 -22.72
N LEU A 219 4.30 -36.61 -23.85
CA LEU A 219 3.82 -37.19 -25.12
C LEU A 219 4.66 -38.38 -25.59
N PRO A 220 6.01 -38.39 -25.50
CA PRO A 220 6.82 -39.55 -25.85
C PRO A 220 6.52 -40.76 -24.95
N ALA A 221 6.41 -40.55 -23.64
CA ALA A 221 6.11 -41.62 -22.68
C ALA A 221 4.69 -42.18 -22.89
N ALA A 222 3.70 -41.31 -23.11
CA ALA A 222 2.33 -41.70 -23.42
C ALA A 222 2.23 -42.46 -24.76
N ALA A 223 2.95 -42.00 -25.79
CA ALA A 223 3.02 -42.69 -27.08
C ALA A 223 3.69 -44.07 -26.96
N MET A 224 4.75 -44.17 -26.16
CA MET A 224 5.46 -45.43 -25.93
C MET A 224 4.62 -46.42 -25.11
N LEU A 225 3.90 -45.94 -24.10
CA LEU A 225 2.91 -46.72 -23.35
C LEU A 225 1.77 -47.20 -24.26
N PHE A 226 1.28 -46.34 -25.16
CA PHE A 226 0.24 -46.68 -26.13
C PHE A 226 0.69 -47.78 -27.10
N VAL A 227 1.91 -47.67 -27.64
CA VAL A 227 2.50 -48.71 -28.51
C VAL A 227 2.70 -50.02 -27.74
N TRP A 228 3.05 -49.96 -26.45
CA TRP A 228 3.22 -51.15 -25.61
C TRP A 228 1.88 -51.82 -25.23
N LEU A 229 0.82 -51.03 -24.99
CA LEU A 229 -0.53 -51.53 -24.69
C LEU A 229 -1.27 -52.05 -25.93
N PHE A 230 -0.99 -51.52 -27.12
CA PHE A 230 -1.63 -51.91 -28.38
C PHE A 230 -0.62 -52.39 -29.44
N PRO A 231 0.15 -53.47 -29.16
CA PRO A 231 1.11 -54.01 -30.11
C PRO A 231 0.36 -54.71 -31.25
N GLY A 232 0.02 -53.96 -32.31
CA GLY A 232 -0.64 -54.50 -33.51
C GLY A 232 -1.63 -53.57 -34.20
N GLN A 233 -2.09 -52.48 -33.56
CA GLN A 233 -2.91 -51.47 -34.22
C GLN A 233 -2.03 -50.43 -34.89
N THR A 234 -1.80 -50.57 -36.19
CA THR A 234 -1.26 -49.48 -37.00
C THR A 234 -2.29 -48.34 -37.03
N ALA A 235 -1.83 -47.08 -37.05
CA ALA A 235 -2.66 -45.88 -36.94
C ALA A 235 -3.84 -45.79 -37.95
N GLY A 236 -3.83 -46.60 -39.01
CA GLY A 236 -4.93 -46.72 -39.98
C GLY A 236 -6.14 -47.54 -39.51
N GLY A 237 -6.00 -48.43 -38.52
CA GLY A 237 -7.12 -49.24 -37.98
C GLY A 237 -7.97 -48.50 -36.95
N PHE A 238 -7.33 -47.73 -36.07
CA PHE A 238 -7.99 -47.04 -34.96
C PHE A 238 -8.94 -45.92 -35.41
N MET A 239 -8.58 -45.17 -36.47
CA MET A 239 -9.48 -44.15 -37.05
C MET A 239 -10.75 -44.76 -37.67
N ARG A 240 -10.68 -46.02 -38.11
CA ARG A 240 -11.78 -46.73 -38.73
C ARG A 240 -12.70 -47.41 -37.70
N ASP A 241 -12.18 -47.83 -36.55
CA ASP A 241 -12.99 -48.40 -35.46
C ASP A 241 -13.62 -47.33 -34.55
N VAL A 242 -13.00 -46.16 -34.38
CA VAL A 242 -13.53 -45.08 -33.52
C VAL A 242 -14.54 -44.17 -34.24
N PHE A 243 -14.36 -43.92 -35.54
CA PHE A 243 -15.30 -43.11 -36.35
C PHE A 243 -16.19 -43.95 -37.29
N GLY A 244 -16.07 -45.28 -37.28
CA GLY A 244 -16.80 -46.19 -38.18
C GLY A 244 -18.00 -46.90 -37.55
N VAL A 245 -18.62 -46.33 -36.53
CA VAL A 245 -19.97 -46.73 -36.10
C VAL A 245 -20.86 -45.48 -36.11
N LEU A 246 -21.38 -45.18 -37.30
CA LEU A 246 -22.74 -44.65 -37.46
C LEU A 246 -23.70 -45.83 -37.33
#